data_AF-A0A9D7X254-F1
#
_entry.id   AF-A0A9D7X254-F1
#
_cell.length_a   1.000
_cell.length_b   1.000
_cell.length_c   1.000
_cell.angle_alpha   90.00
_cell.angle_beta   90.00
_cell.angle_gamma   90.00
#
_symmetry.space_group_name_H-M   'P 1'
#
loop_
_entity.id
_entity.type
_entity.pdbx_description
1 polymer ?
#
loop_
_entity_poly.entity_id
_entity_poly.type
_entity_poly.pdbx_seq_one_letter_code
_entity_poly.pdbx_strand_id
1 'polypeptide(L)'
;MEIGGVYFHENTTMWNKSCDQSLVTEDLNNAANALVDDNHTYFNIHLLKNGCCGEAGGAAQQATWNSWPGSLAIRSCNNGDNQLSQSDIEGYTTHWAHELGHVLGLRHTYGNNCLSSSERVGVSLDPFCNSSEELPDVFGPDQPQSWCTTPGLGPNEGCHFVGTSTCNVDASAWDGCTNNVMGNNQEARFTSPMQMGRMHRSLMTSTISKYTWGYDPVPFRTFGPSTIASRVKFYQDLIIAAGNSVTITCIVEFVPEARLIVEPGARLIIDGGVVRAGENSPQAWRGIEVWGDPTQSQAANSQDPGLLASQGLLEFINGGRVENAEIGVLLGSRDQPGISGGGVVRAYGTNNEPIPITNCITGIQFDPYGPSNASILRHIEFTRNEEALPGLAGGYLKDHILAREVKDLVVEACQFSNDQPGLTTAIQQGDGIHTASSSIVVRSRCANGGASCGNAALVPSRFTQLNNGVYMEAPAEEAAEGSVLLAEFENNRTNVFARNNIDLFVGGCQFNSTLTDPVTRSQMRNRYTEYPFATRSAATLPGWYDQLR
;
A
#
# COMPACT_ATOMS: atom_id res chain seq x y z
N MET A 1 -24.44 19.97 10.11
CA MET A 1 -24.63 19.35 11.46
C MET A 1 -23.78 18.10 11.51
N GLU A 2 -23.18 17.75 12.64
CA GLU A 2 -22.43 16.50 12.79
C GLU A 2 -23.06 15.67 13.91
N ILE A 3 -23.28 14.38 13.67
CA ILE A 3 -23.74 13.43 14.68
C ILE A 3 -22.92 12.15 14.54
N GLY A 4 -22.07 11.86 15.54
CA GLY A 4 -21.32 10.60 15.60
C GLY A 4 -20.40 10.37 14.39
N GLY A 5 -19.75 11.41 13.87
CA GLY A 5 -18.90 11.32 12.67
C GLY A 5 -19.67 11.25 11.35
N VAL A 6 -21.00 11.39 11.36
CA VAL A 6 -21.82 11.61 10.17
C VAL A 6 -22.06 13.09 9.99
N TYR A 7 -21.69 13.60 8.82
CA TYR A 7 -21.81 15.01 8.47
C TYR A 7 -23.02 15.25 7.58
N PHE A 8 -23.87 16.19 8.01
CA PHE A 8 -25.08 16.60 7.31
C PHE A 8 -24.87 17.99 6.71
N HIS A 9 -24.96 18.07 5.38
CA HIS A 9 -24.83 19.29 4.61
C HIS A 9 -26.10 19.53 3.80
N GLU A 10 -26.67 20.72 3.94
CA GLU A 10 -27.81 21.13 3.14
C GLU A 10 -27.34 21.74 1.82
N ASN A 11 -27.91 21.29 0.71
CA ASN A 11 -27.68 21.89 -0.60
C ASN A 11 -29.01 22.13 -1.32
N THR A 12 -29.50 23.36 -1.24
CA THR A 12 -30.79 23.76 -1.82
C THR A 12 -30.78 23.81 -3.35
N THR A 13 -29.60 23.93 -3.98
CA THR A 13 -29.48 23.96 -5.45
C THR A 13 -29.64 22.58 -6.08
N MET A 14 -29.17 21.54 -5.38
CA MET A 14 -29.21 20.16 -5.88
C MET A 14 -30.49 19.40 -5.46
N TRP A 15 -31.25 19.92 -4.48
CA TRP A 15 -32.44 19.28 -3.93
C TRP A 15 -33.48 18.81 -4.96
N ASN A 16 -33.67 19.57 -6.05
CA ASN A 16 -34.67 19.28 -7.09
C ASN A 16 -34.15 18.39 -8.24
N LYS A 17 -32.93 17.85 -8.15
CA LYS A 17 -32.45 16.87 -9.12
C LYS A 17 -33.19 15.54 -8.94
N SER A 18 -33.45 14.82 -10.03
CA SER A 18 -34.05 13.47 -9.97
C SER A 18 -32.97 12.40 -9.85
N CYS A 19 -33.25 11.32 -9.12
CA CYS A 19 -32.34 10.19 -8.96
C CYS A 19 -32.16 9.31 -10.21
N ASP A 20 -33.01 9.46 -11.24
CA ASP A 20 -32.97 8.65 -12.47
C ASP A 20 -32.08 9.22 -13.59
N GLN A 21 -31.58 10.45 -13.43
CA GLN A 21 -30.81 11.13 -14.46
C GLN A 21 -29.38 10.58 -14.58
N SER A 22 -28.89 10.45 -15.82
CA SER A 22 -27.49 10.14 -16.08
C SER A 22 -26.60 11.24 -15.48
N LEU A 23 -25.44 10.84 -14.94
CA LEU A 23 -24.43 11.72 -14.32
C LEU A 23 -24.87 12.46 -13.03
N VAL A 24 -26.09 12.26 -12.52
CA VAL A 24 -26.52 12.96 -11.30
C VAL A 24 -25.65 12.65 -10.08
N THR A 25 -25.06 11.45 -9.98
CA THR A 25 -24.12 11.11 -8.90
C THR A 25 -22.85 11.95 -8.96
N GLU A 26 -22.33 12.20 -10.16
CA GLU A 26 -21.13 13.01 -10.36
C GLU A 26 -21.43 14.48 -10.01
N ASP A 27 -22.54 15.03 -10.50
CA ASP A 27 -22.99 16.38 -10.14
C ASP A 27 -23.12 16.53 -8.61
N LEU A 28 -23.73 15.56 -7.94
CA LEU A 28 -23.97 15.58 -6.49
C LEU A 28 -22.66 15.49 -5.70
N ASN A 29 -21.76 14.58 -6.08
CA ASN A 29 -20.44 14.48 -5.45
C ASN A 29 -19.60 15.74 -5.69
N ASN A 30 -19.63 16.32 -6.89
CA ASN A 30 -18.95 17.57 -7.19
C ASN A 30 -19.50 18.74 -6.36
N ALA A 31 -20.83 18.83 -6.22
CA ALA A 31 -21.46 19.83 -5.37
C ALA A 31 -21.11 19.64 -3.88
N ALA A 32 -21.03 18.39 -3.40
CA ALA A 32 -20.62 18.09 -2.03
C ALA A 32 -19.13 18.43 -1.80
N ASN A 33 -18.26 18.11 -2.75
CA ASN A 33 -16.83 18.47 -2.71
C ASN A 33 -16.59 19.98 -2.74
N ALA A 34 -17.50 20.77 -3.32
CA ALA A 34 -17.42 22.23 -3.29
C ALA A 34 -17.88 22.84 -1.96
N LEU A 35 -18.63 22.09 -1.14
CA LEU A 35 -19.15 22.55 0.15
C LEU A 35 -18.22 22.21 1.32
N VAL A 36 -17.44 21.15 1.19
CA VAL A 36 -16.66 20.55 2.29
C VAL A 36 -15.30 20.14 1.76
N ASP A 37 -14.25 20.70 2.35
CA ASP A 37 -12.87 20.28 2.09
C ASP A 37 -12.71 18.79 2.40
N ASP A 38 -11.96 18.07 1.58
CA ASP A 38 -11.72 16.63 1.72
C ASP A 38 -12.97 15.71 1.66
N ASN A 39 -14.14 16.21 1.25
CA ASN A 39 -15.36 15.40 1.11
C ASN A 39 -15.19 14.16 0.21
N HIS A 40 -14.24 14.21 -0.73
CA HIS A 40 -13.90 13.10 -1.62
C HIS A 40 -13.35 11.86 -0.88
N THR A 41 -13.02 11.98 0.41
CA THR A 41 -12.59 10.90 1.31
C THR A 41 -13.76 10.24 2.05
N TYR A 42 -14.96 10.82 2.01
CA TYR A 42 -16.17 10.31 2.66
C TYR A 42 -17.08 9.59 1.66
N PHE A 43 -17.79 8.58 2.16
CA PHE A 43 -18.85 7.93 1.40
C PHE A 43 -20.13 8.77 1.47
N ASN A 44 -20.63 9.22 0.32
CA ASN A 44 -21.76 10.15 0.28
C ASN A 44 -23.10 9.41 0.15
N ILE A 45 -24.08 9.86 0.94
CA ILE A 45 -25.50 9.52 0.77
C ILE A 45 -26.24 10.82 0.46
N HIS A 46 -26.81 10.91 -0.74
CA HIS A 46 -27.52 12.09 -1.21
C HIS A 46 -29.02 11.90 -1.04
N LEU A 47 -29.67 12.86 -0.38
CA LEU A 47 -31.12 12.90 -0.20
C LEU A 47 -31.71 13.96 -1.12
N LEU A 48 -32.67 13.56 -1.97
CA LEU A 48 -33.27 14.39 -3.01
C LEU A 48 -34.79 14.42 -2.88
N LYS A 49 -35.42 15.43 -3.48
CA LYS A 49 -36.89 15.50 -3.58
C LYS A 49 -37.44 14.64 -4.70
N ASN A 50 -36.85 14.72 -5.87
CA ASN A 50 -37.49 14.15 -7.05
C ASN A 50 -37.13 12.67 -7.19
N GLY A 51 -38.19 11.86 -7.13
CA GLY A 51 -38.23 10.43 -7.28
C GLY A 51 -37.59 9.89 -8.54
N CYS A 52 -37.35 8.58 -8.57
CA CYS A 52 -37.00 7.85 -9.79
C CYS A 52 -38.34 7.51 -10.46
N CYS A 53 -38.56 7.96 -11.70
CA CYS A 53 -39.85 7.78 -12.38
C CYS A 53 -41.08 8.38 -11.66
N GLY A 54 -40.88 9.36 -10.76
CA GLY A 54 -41.99 10.00 -10.03
C GLY A 54 -42.51 9.22 -8.80
N GLU A 55 -41.75 8.24 -8.30
CA GLU A 55 -42.01 7.51 -7.03
C GLU A 55 -40.82 7.63 -6.06
N ALA A 56 -41.08 7.51 -4.75
CA ALA A 56 -40.01 7.49 -3.75
C ALA A 56 -39.15 6.23 -3.96
N GLY A 57 -37.84 6.35 -3.76
CA GLY A 57 -36.91 5.25 -4.04
C GLY A 57 -35.45 5.68 -3.96
N GLY A 58 -34.61 5.04 -4.77
CA GLY A 58 -33.24 5.49 -4.93
C GLY A 58 -32.41 4.52 -5.76
N ALA A 59 -31.12 4.80 -5.82
CA ALA A 59 -30.17 4.09 -6.66
C ALA A 59 -28.73 4.36 -6.21
N ALA A 60 -27.91 3.34 -6.20
CA ALA A 60 -26.47 3.42 -6.03
C ALA A 60 -25.72 3.37 -7.36
N GLN A 61 -24.56 4.04 -7.38
CA GLN A 61 -23.56 3.68 -8.38
C GLN A 61 -22.97 2.33 -7.99
N GLN A 62 -23.08 1.36 -8.89
CA GLN A 62 -22.54 0.04 -8.65
C GLN A 62 -21.01 0.05 -8.70
N ALA A 63 -20.38 -0.58 -7.71
CA ALA A 63 -18.95 -0.81 -7.77
C ALA A 63 -18.66 -1.90 -8.80
N THR A 64 -17.91 -1.54 -9.85
CA THR A 64 -17.47 -2.49 -10.87
C THR A 64 -16.11 -3.07 -10.52
N TRP A 65 -15.88 -4.32 -10.91
CA TRP A 65 -14.61 -5.00 -10.69
C TRP A 65 -13.46 -4.17 -11.27
N ASN A 66 -12.38 -3.98 -10.50
CA ASN A 66 -11.22 -3.18 -10.89
C ASN A 66 -11.55 -1.73 -11.33
N SER A 67 -12.71 -1.19 -10.94
CA SER A 67 -13.03 0.21 -11.25
C SER A 67 -12.28 1.15 -10.32
N TRP A 68 -11.25 1.76 -10.88
CA TRP A 68 -10.44 2.81 -10.26
C TRP A 68 -10.03 3.80 -11.36
N PRO A 69 -10.12 5.12 -11.16
CA PRO A 69 -10.76 5.86 -10.04
C PRO A 69 -12.27 6.09 -10.26
N GLY A 70 -13.01 6.39 -9.18
CA GLY A 70 -14.42 6.75 -9.22
C GLY A 70 -14.89 7.37 -7.90
N SER A 71 -16.07 7.99 -7.89
CA SER A 71 -16.75 8.40 -6.65
C SER A 71 -18.05 7.61 -6.53
N LEU A 72 -18.25 6.93 -5.41
CA LEU A 72 -19.47 6.17 -5.14
C LEU A 72 -20.41 7.00 -4.27
N ALA A 73 -21.71 6.85 -4.50
CA ALA A 73 -22.72 7.40 -3.62
C ALA A 73 -24.02 6.61 -3.71
N ILE A 74 -24.79 6.67 -2.64
CA ILE A 74 -26.21 6.28 -2.63
C ILE A 74 -27.02 7.54 -2.90
N ARG A 75 -28.06 7.41 -3.72
CA ARG A 75 -29.07 8.44 -3.92
C ARG A 75 -30.39 7.91 -3.40
N SER A 76 -31.06 8.68 -2.56
CA SER A 76 -32.40 8.38 -2.08
C SER A 76 -33.29 9.59 -2.28
N CYS A 77 -34.56 9.34 -2.59
CA CYS A 77 -35.48 10.38 -2.99
C CYS A 77 -36.83 10.26 -2.29
N ASN A 78 -37.33 11.41 -1.83
CA ASN A 78 -38.66 11.55 -1.23
C ASN A 78 -39.53 12.50 -2.06
N ASN A 79 -40.58 11.99 -2.69
CA ASN A 79 -41.50 12.83 -3.49
C ASN A 79 -42.38 13.81 -2.69
N GLY A 80 -42.25 13.87 -1.37
CA GLY A 80 -43.03 14.76 -0.51
C GLY A 80 -42.24 15.97 0.02
N ASP A 81 -42.93 17.10 0.17
CA ASP A 81 -42.49 18.23 1.03
C ASP A 81 -42.88 18.02 2.51
N ASN A 82 -43.42 16.85 2.85
CA ASN A 82 -43.98 16.55 4.16
C ASN A 82 -42.92 15.98 5.12
N GLN A 83 -43.18 16.09 6.42
CA GLN A 83 -42.42 15.36 7.44
C GLN A 83 -42.45 13.85 7.16
N LEU A 84 -41.29 13.20 7.26
CA LEU A 84 -41.16 11.75 7.13
C LEU A 84 -41.99 11.05 8.21
N SER A 85 -42.84 10.11 7.81
CA SER A 85 -43.50 9.21 8.75
C SER A 85 -42.53 8.13 9.24
N GLN A 86 -42.87 7.46 10.35
CA GLN A 86 -42.09 6.32 10.85
C GLN A 86 -41.94 5.21 9.79
N SER A 87 -42.99 4.98 8.99
CA SER A 87 -42.95 4.00 7.89
C SER A 87 -42.01 4.42 6.77
N ASP A 88 -41.89 5.72 6.48
CA ASP A 88 -40.95 6.22 5.47
C ASP A 88 -39.51 6.03 5.95
N ILE A 89 -39.25 6.28 7.24
CA ILE A 89 -37.95 6.08 7.87
C ILE A 89 -37.55 4.59 7.78
N GLU A 90 -38.46 3.69 8.13
CA GLU A 90 -38.23 2.24 8.01
C GLU A 90 -37.97 1.82 6.55
N GLY A 91 -38.73 2.38 5.60
CA GLY A 91 -38.47 2.20 4.16
C GLY A 91 -37.06 2.63 3.75
N TYR A 92 -36.58 3.79 4.21
CA TYR A 92 -35.22 4.25 3.93
C TYR A 92 -34.16 3.31 4.52
N THR A 93 -34.38 2.75 5.71
CA THR A 93 -33.39 1.86 6.32
C THR A 93 -33.17 0.59 5.50
N THR A 94 -34.25 -0.06 5.05
CA THR A 94 -34.18 -1.23 4.16
C THR A 94 -33.60 -0.84 2.79
N HIS A 95 -34.03 0.30 2.24
CA HIS A 95 -33.57 0.78 0.94
C HIS A 95 -32.07 1.13 0.94
N TRP A 96 -31.56 1.81 1.97
CA TRP A 96 -30.13 2.11 2.07
C TRP A 96 -29.28 0.85 2.22
N ALA A 97 -29.74 -0.16 2.97
CA ALA A 97 -29.06 -1.43 3.05
C ALA A 97 -28.99 -2.13 1.68
N HIS A 98 -30.07 -2.06 0.90
CA HIS A 98 -30.14 -2.57 -0.47
C HIS A 98 -29.17 -1.86 -1.41
N GLU A 99 -29.17 -0.52 -1.41
CA GLU A 99 -28.28 0.28 -2.25
C GLU A 99 -26.81 0.11 -1.85
N LEU A 100 -26.53 -0.03 -0.55
CA LEU A 100 -25.20 -0.38 -0.06
C LEU A 100 -24.79 -1.78 -0.56
N GLY A 101 -25.73 -2.71 -0.68
CA GLY A 101 -25.51 -4.01 -1.32
C GLY A 101 -24.98 -3.86 -2.75
N HIS A 102 -25.58 -2.99 -3.57
CA HIS A 102 -25.06 -2.68 -4.91
C HIS A 102 -23.67 -2.03 -4.90
N VAL A 103 -23.41 -1.13 -3.95
CA VAL A 103 -22.08 -0.55 -3.74
C VAL A 103 -21.05 -1.62 -3.36
N LEU A 104 -21.46 -2.66 -2.65
CA LEU A 104 -20.63 -3.83 -2.33
C LEU A 104 -20.67 -4.91 -3.42
N GLY A 105 -21.16 -4.56 -4.61
CA GLY A 105 -21.14 -5.39 -5.80
C GLY A 105 -22.23 -6.46 -5.85
N LEU A 106 -23.18 -6.46 -4.92
CA LEU A 106 -24.34 -7.36 -5.00
C LEU A 106 -25.30 -6.95 -6.12
N ARG A 107 -26.13 -7.93 -6.49
CA ARG A 107 -27.16 -7.84 -7.54
C ARG A 107 -28.49 -8.22 -6.94
N HIS A 108 -29.56 -7.71 -7.53
CA HIS A 108 -30.92 -8.14 -7.22
C HIS A 108 -31.08 -9.68 -7.32
N THR A 109 -31.81 -10.27 -6.38
CA THR A 109 -32.15 -11.70 -6.38
C THR A 109 -33.38 -12.03 -7.23
N TYR A 110 -33.99 -11.03 -7.89
CA TYR A 110 -35.25 -11.15 -8.61
C TYR A 110 -35.20 -10.47 -9.98
N GLY A 111 -35.88 -11.02 -11.00
CA GLY A 111 -35.89 -10.44 -12.35
C GLY A 111 -34.68 -10.83 -13.23
N ASN A 112 -34.71 -10.42 -14.51
CA ASN A 112 -33.70 -10.79 -15.52
C ASN A 112 -32.47 -9.86 -15.48
N ASN A 113 -31.74 -9.83 -14.37
CA ASN A 113 -30.76 -8.79 -14.02
C ASN A 113 -29.42 -8.84 -14.77
N CYS A 114 -29.28 -9.78 -15.68
CA CYS A 114 -28.17 -9.82 -16.65
C CYS A 114 -28.58 -9.30 -18.05
N LEU A 115 -29.86 -9.00 -18.24
CA LEU A 115 -30.43 -8.59 -19.53
C LEU A 115 -31.12 -7.22 -19.49
N SER A 116 -31.53 -6.73 -18.31
CA SER A 116 -32.14 -5.40 -18.16
C SER A 116 -31.10 -4.28 -18.34
N SER A 117 -31.47 -3.21 -19.03
CA SER A 117 -30.61 -2.05 -19.26
C SER A 117 -30.26 -1.27 -17.99
N SER A 118 -30.97 -1.51 -16.88
CA SER A 118 -30.75 -0.84 -15.59
C SER A 118 -29.59 -1.42 -14.77
N GLU A 119 -29.22 -2.70 -14.98
CA GLU A 119 -28.10 -3.37 -14.28
C GLU A 119 -27.00 -3.88 -15.23
N ARG A 120 -27.20 -3.78 -16.55
CA ARG A 120 -26.13 -3.93 -17.54
C ARG A 120 -25.06 -2.86 -17.30
N VAL A 121 -23.99 -3.24 -16.61
CA VAL A 121 -22.69 -2.65 -16.88
C VAL A 121 -22.41 -2.99 -18.35
N GLY A 122 -22.12 -1.97 -19.17
CA GLY A 122 -21.80 -2.18 -20.59
C GLY A 122 -20.89 -3.40 -20.76
N VAL A 123 -21.27 -4.28 -21.69
CA VAL A 123 -20.59 -5.54 -22.04
C VAL A 123 -19.14 -5.62 -21.56
N SER A 124 -18.83 -6.63 -20.72
CA SER A 124 -17.50 -7.25 -20.50
C SER A 124 -16.66 -6.98 -19.22
N LEU A 125 -17.07 -6.16 -18.24
CA LEU A 125 -16.16 -5.85 -17.11
C LEU A 125 -16.41 -6.61 -15.79
N ASP A 126 -17.61 -7.14 -15.54
CA ASP A 126 -17.86 -8.07 -14.42
C ASP A 126 -17.87 -9.51 -14.96
N PRO A 127 -16.75 -10.26 -14.89
CA PRO A 127 -16.68 -11.61 -15.46
C PRO A 127 -17.60 -12.61 -14.75
N PHE A 128 -18.17 -12.23 -13.60
CA PHE A 128 -19.04 -13.07 -12.78
C PHE A 128 -20.52 -12.73 -12.93
N CYS A 129 -20.88 -11.77 -13.80
CA CYS A 129 -22.29 -11.46 -14.07
C CYS A 129 -23.09 -12.71 -14.52
N ASN A 130 -22.45 -13.67 -15.19
CA ASN A 130 -23.10 -14.86 -15.70
C ASN A 130 -23.00 -16.09 -14.78
N SER A 131 -22.26 -16.01 -13.66
CA SER A 131 -21.92 -17.22 -12.89
C SER A 131 -22.86 -17.50 -11.71
N SER A 132 -23.72 -16.54 -11.33
CA SER A 132 -24.62 -16.64 -10.16
C SER A 132 -23.92 -17.11 -8.88
N GLU A 133 -22.60 -16.93 -8.80
CA GLU A 133 -21.75 -17.52 -7.75
C GLU A 133 -22.14 -17.06 -6.35
N GLU A 134 -22.74 -15.89 -6.21
CA GLU A 134 -23.18 -15.34 -4.92
C GLU A 134 -24.59 -15.75 -4.49
N LEU A 135 -25.37 -16.39 -5.36
CA LEU A 135 -26.79 -16.70 -5.14
C LEU A 135 -27.15 -18.16 -4.75
N PRO A 136 -26.29 -19.20 -4.82
CA PRO A 136 -26.73 -20.58 -4.60
C PRO A 136 -27.20 -20.86 -3.17
N ASP A 137 -26.66 -20.11 -2.20
CA ASP A 137 -26.98 -20.24 -0.78
C ASP A 137 -28.06 -19.24 -0.31
N VAL A 138 -28.52 -18.33 -1.18
CA VAL A 138 -29.61 -17.40 -0.90
C VAL A 138 -30.94 -18.14 -0.73
N PHE A 139 -31.15 -19.21 -1.51
CA PHE A 139 -32.37 -20.02 -1.47
C PHE A 139 -32.25 -21.24 -0.53
N GLY A 140 -31.16 -21.33 0.24
CA GLY A 140 -30.92 -22.33 1.27
C GLY A 140 -30.42 -23.69 0.74
N PRO A 141 -29.45 -24.34 1.41
CA PRO A 141 -28.95 -25.66 1.02
C PRO A 141 -29.98 -26.77 1.22
N ASP A 142 -30.91 -26.59 2.17
CA ASP A 142 -31.95 -27.58 2.51
C ASP A 142 -33.16 -27.54 1.56
N GLN A 143 -33.28 -26.47 0.76
CA GLN A 143 -34.37 -26.29 -0.21
C GLN A 143 -33.84 -25.82 -1.57
N PRO A 144 -32.98 -26.63 -2.22
CA PRO A 144 -32.38 -26.28 -3.49
C PRO A 144 -33.48 -26.04 -4.52
N GLN A 145 -33.50 -24.84 -5.09
CA GLN A 145 -34.42 -24.53 -6.16
C GLN A 145 -33.95 -25.25 -7.42
N SER A 146 -34.80 -26.08 -8.02
CA SER A 146 -34.46 -26.89 -9.20
C SER A 146 -33.95 -26.08 -10.39
N TRP A 147 -34.25 -24.77 -10.42
CA TRP A 147 -33.82 -23.80 -11.42
C TRP A 147 -32.53 -23.03 -11.03
N CYS A 148 -32.01 -23.21 -9.82
CA CYS A 148 -30.77 -22.62 -9.31
C CYS A 148 -29.69 -23.69 -9.21
N THR A 149 -28.93 -23.89 -10.29
CA THR A 149 -27.84 -24.87 -10.37
C THR A 149 -26.49 -24.16 -10.51
N THR A 150 -25.42 -24.68 -9.88
CA THR A 150 -24.05 -24.16 -10.03
C THR A 150 -23.10 -25.13 -10.75
N PRO A 151 -22.42 -24.70 -11.83
CA PRO A 151 -22.72 -23.49 -12.62
C PRO A 151 -24.08 -23.62 -13.32
N GLY A 152 -24.74 -22.50 -13.64
CA GLY A 152 -25.99 -22.50 -14.40
C GLY A 152 -25.85 -23.23 -15.74
N LEU A 153 -26.93 -23.79 -16.31
CA LEU A 153 -26.85 -24.57 -17.57
C LEU A 153 -26.62 -23.68 -18.80
N GLY A 154 -26.55 -22.35 -18.63
CA GLY A 154 -26.12 -21.39 -19.65
C GLY A 154 -25.84 -19.99 -19.10
N PRO A 155 -25.28 -19.08 -19.93
CA PRO A 155 -24.92 -17.71 -19.55
C PRO A 155 -26.10 -16.80 -19.18
N ASN A 156 -27.34 -17.33 -19.20
CA ASN A 156 -28.58 -16.64 -18.93
C ASN A 156 -29.45 -17.36 -17.87
N GLU A 157 -28.93 -18.41 -17.24
CA GLU A 157 -29.65 -19.23 -16.26
C GLU A 157 -29.04 -18.99 -14.88
N GLY A 158 -29.41 -17.84 -14.29
CA GLY A 158 -28.99 -17.46 -12.94
C GLY A 158 -30.04 -17.82 -11.90
N CYS A 159 -29.61 -17.96 -10.65
CA CYS A 159 -30.46 -18.13 -9.48
C CYS A 159 -31.27 -16.85 -9.15
N HIS A 160 -32.23 -16.46 -10.00
CA HIS A 160 -33.11 -15.32 -9.78
C HIS A 160 -34.58 -15.72 -9.65
N PHE A 161 -35.24 -15.16 -8.65
CA PHE A 161 -36.68 -15.27 -8.45
C PHE A 161 -37.46 -14.48 -9.52
N VAL A 162 -38.43 -15.11 -10.20
CA VAL A 162 -39.16 -14.52 -11.34
C VAL A 162 -40.46 -13.80 -10.91
N GLY A 163 -40.78 -13.74 -9.61
CA GLY A 163 -42.04 -13.20 -9.10
C GLY A 163 -42.09 -11.67 -8.94
N THR A 164 -43.27 -11.18 -8.56
CA THR A 164 -43.61 -9.75 -8.43
C THR A 164 -43.02 -9.08 -7.20
N SER A 165 -42.84 -7.75 -7.27
CA SER A 165 -42.15 -6.82 -6.35
C SER A 165 -42.70 -6.66 -4.92
N THR A 166 -43.40 -7.65 -4.38
CA THR A 166 -44.03 -7.58 -3.05
C THR A 166 -44.31 -8.99 -2.50
N CYS A 167 -43.43 -9.96 -2.74
CA CYS A 167 -43.67 -11.32 -2.28
C CYS A 167 -43.62 -11.41 -0.74
N ASN A 168 -44.49 -12.23 -0.15
CA ASN A 168 -44.50 -12.49 1.29
C ASN A 168 -43.54 -13.66 1.57
N VAL A 169 -42.46 -13.39 2.31
CA VAL A 169 -41.40 -14.36 2.64
C VAL A 169 -41.89 -15.57 3.42
N ASP A 170 -43.06 -15.47 4.06
CA ASP A 170 -43.69 -16.54 4.83
C ASP A 170 -44.83 -17.26 4.09
N ALA A 171 -45.16 -16.83 2.86
CA ALA A 171 -46.30 -17.39 2.14
C ALA A 171 -46.05 -18.84 1.70
N SER A 172 -44.83 -19.17 1.29
CA SER A 172 -44.45 -20.51 0.86
C SER A 172 -42.94 -20.68 0.91
N ALA A 173 -42.46 -21.82 1.41
CA ALA A 173 -41.04 -22.16 1.31
C ALA A 173 -40.59 -22.45 -0.15
N TRP A 174 -41.54 -22.58 -1.08
CA TRP A 174 -41.30 -23.00 -2.47
C TRP A 174 -41.43 -21.89 -3.51
N ASP A 175 -41.86 -20.69 -3.11
CA ASP A 175 -42.00 -19.61 -4.09
C ASP A 175 -40.65 -18.98 -4.47
N GLY A 176 -39.60 -19.17 -3.68
CA GLY A 176 -38.30 -18.53 -3.93
C GLY A 176 -38.27 -17.07 -3.49
N CYS A 177 -39.29 -16.60 -2.78
CA CYS A 177 -39.25 -15.34 -2.06
C CYS A 177 -38.32 -15.52 -0.85
N THR A 178 -37.33 -14.65 -0.72
CA THR A 178 -36.40 -14.66 0.40
C THR A 178 -36.41 -13.30 1.06
N ASN A 179 -36.12 -13.25 2.35
CA ASN A 179 -35.85 -12.00 3.07
C ASN A 179 -34.45 -11.44 2.75
N ASN A 180 -33.87 -11.77 1.58
CA ASN A 180 -32.56 -11.31 1.16
C ASN A 180 -32.54 -9.79 1.00
N VAL A 181 -31.45 -9.12 1.38
CA VAL A 181 -31.28 -7.67 1.29
C VAL A 181 -31.43 -7.15 -0.13
N MET A 182 -31.06 -7.96 -1.13
CA MET A 182 -31.22 -7.64 -2.55
C MET A 182 -32.56 -8.12 -3.14
N GLY A 183 -33.49 -8.53 -2.29
CA GLY A 183 -34.87 -8.87 -2.65
C GLY A 183 -35.75 -7.64 -2.83
N ASN A 184 -36.90 -7.83 -3.46
CA ASN A 184 -37.92 -6.79 -3.65
C ASN A 184 -39.08 -6.97 -2.66
N ASN A 185 -38.80 -6.82 -1.36
CA ASN A 185 -39.80 -6.90 -0.31
C ASN A 185 -39.38 -6.09 0.92
N GLN A 186 -40.34 -5.77 1.81
CA GLN A 186 -40.10 -4.93 2.98
C GLN A 186 -39.33 -5.66 4.10
N GLU A 187 -39.25 -6.99 4.04
CA GLU A 187 -38.54 -7.84 5.00
C GLU A 187 -37.07 -8.11 4.58
N ALA A 188 -36.59 -7.47 3.52
CA ALA A 188 -35.25 -7.65 2.95
C ALA A 188 -34.12 -7.25 3.92
N ARG A 189 -33.61 -8.22 4.68
CA ARG A 189 -32.64 -8.02 5.78
C ARG A 189 -31.51 -9.06 5.84
N PHE A 190 -31.56 -10.11 5.03
CA PHE A 190 -30.62 -11.23 5.05
C PHE A 190 -29.52 -11.11 3.99
N THR A 191 -28.29 -11.46 4.34
CA THR A 191 -27.17 -11.62 3.38
C THR A 191 -26.59 -13.01 3.55
N SER A 192 -26.45 -13.75 2.45
CA SER A 192 -25.91 -15.11 2.50
C SER A 192 -24.37 -15.13 2.63
N PRO A 193 -23.77 -16.22 3.13
CA PRO A 193 -22.31 -16.38 3.15
C PRO A 193 -21.60 -16.12 1.81
N MET A 194 -22.15 -16.58 0.68
CA MET A 194 -21.55 -16.34 -0.64
C MET A 194 -21.69 -14.88 -1.07
N GLN A 195 -22.81 -14.21 -0.75
CA GLN A 195 -22.94 -12.76 -0.92
C GLN A 195 -21.92 -12.00 -0.06
N MET A 196 -21.70 -12.38 1.20
CA MET A 196 -20.66 -11.77 2.04
C MET A 196 -19.26 -11.95 1.42
N GLY A 197 -18.97 -13.12 0.84
CA GLY A 197 -17.73 -13.33 0.09
C GLY A 197 -17.58 -12.38 -1.11
N ARG A 198 -18.67 -12.12 -1.84
CA ARG A 198 -18.70 -11.12 -2.91
C ARG A 198 -18.50 -9.70 -2.39
N MET A 199 -19.11 -9.34 -1.26
CA MET A 199 -18.90 -8.05 -0.59
C MET A 199 -17.43 -7.87 -0.17
N HIS A 200 -16.81 -8.87 0.47
CA HIS A 200 -15.39 -8.84 0.86
C HIS A 200 -14.49 -8.64 -0.36
N ARG A 201 -14.78 -9.34 -1.44
CA ARG A 201 -14.08 -9.18 -2.71
C ARG A 201 -14.22 -7.76 -3.27
N SER A 202 -15.42 -7.18 -3.26
CA SER A 202 -15.64 -5.79 -3.71
C SER A 202 -14.89 -4.78 -2.85
N LEU A 203 -14.87 -4.98 -1.52
CA LEU A 203 -14.09 -4.17 -0.59
C LEU A 203 -12.60 -4.18 -0.94
N MET A 204 -12.05 -5.30 -1.39
CA MET A 204 -10.63 -5.36 -1.75
C MET A 204 -10.32 -4.79 -3.14
N THR A 205 -11.25 -4.84 -4.10
CA THR A 205 -10.90 -4.72 -5.54
C THR A 205 -11.60 -3.58 -6.29
N SER A 206 -12.54 -2.89 -5.65
CA SER A 206 -13.34 -1.84 -6.30
C SER A 206 -13.27 -0.52 -5.54
N THR A 207 -13.77 0.55 -6.15
CA THR A 207 -13.74 1.92 -5.60
C THR A 207 -14.22 2.03 -4.13
N ILE A 208 -15.09 1.14 -3.64
CA ILE A 208 -15.57 1.17 -2.25
C ILE A 208 -14.44 1.01 -1.21
N SER A 209 -13.30 0.44 -1.60
CA SER A 209 -12.13 0.31 -0.71
C SER A 209 -11.59 1.68 -0.24
N LYS A 210 -11.86 2.74 -1.00
CA LYS A 210 -11.50 4.13 -0.69
C LYS A 210 -12.14 4.65 0.59
N TYR A 211 -13.32 4.13 0.93
CA TYR A 211 -14.16 4.64 2.02
C TYR A 211 -14.27 3.68 3.21
N THR A 212 -13.50 2.59 3.19
CA THR A 212 -13.66 1.50 4.15
C THR A 212 -12.36 1.19 4.84
N TRP A 213 -12.46 0.93 6.13
CA TRP A 213 -11.35 0.71 7.04
C TRP A 213 -11.70 -0.38 8.05
N GLY A 214 -10.69 -1.05 8.57
CA GLY A 214 -10.83 -2.16 9.52
C GLY A 214 -9.71 -3.17 9.31
N TYR A 215 -9.30 -3.83 10.39
CA TYR A 215 -8.30 -4.87 10.34
C TYR A 215 -8.95 -6.23 10.66
N ASP A 216 -8.79 -7.19 9.78
CA ASP A 216 -9.11 -8.59 10.00
C ASP A 216 -7.83 -9.31 10.48
N PRO A 217 -7.82 -9.86 11.71
CA PRO A 217 -6.66 -10.55 12.24
C PRO A 217 -6.38 -11.91 11.58
N VAL A 218 -7.26 -12.39 10.68
CA VAL A 218 -7.05 -13.63 9.94
C VAL A 218 -6.25 -13.34 8.67
N PRO A 219 -5.00 -13.82 8.56
CA PRO A 219 -4.13 -13.48 7.43
C PRO A 219 -4.61 -14.12 6.12
N PHE A 220 -4.42 -13.41 5.01
CA PHE A 220 -4.52 -13.96 3.67
C PHE A 220 -3.22 -14.68 3.32
N ARG A 221 -3.28 -16.00 3.13
CA ARG A 221 -2.13 -16.82 2.74
C ARG A 221 -2.20 -17.17 1.26
N THR A 222 -1.07 -17.04 0.56
CA THR A 222 -1.00 -17.39 -0.87
C THR A 222 -1.02 -18.89 -1.09
N PHE A 223 -1.68 -19.33 -2.16
CA PHE A 223 -1.73 -20.73 -2.58
C PHE A 223 -1.01 -20.89 -3.92
N GLY A 224 0.31 -21.06 -3.88
CA GLY A 224 1.14 -21.22 -5.08
C GLY A 224 1.68 -19.91 -5.66
N PRO A 225 2.51 -20.01 -6.72
CA PRO A 225 2.97 -18.85 -7.47
C PRO A 225 1.82 -18.08 -8.11
N SER A 226 1.86 -16.75 -8.05
CA SER A 226 0.79 -15.90 -8.57
C SER A 226 1.27 -14.51 -8.98
N THR A 227 0.45 -13.82 -9.77
CA THR A 227 0.67 -12.41 -10.13
C THR A 227 -0.53 -11.60 -9.71
N ILE A 228 -0.29 -10.53 -8.94
CA ILE A 228 -1.29 -9.51 -8.63
C ILE A 228 -1.14 -8.42 -9.70
N ALA A 229 -2.09 -8.39 -10.62
CA ALA A 229 -2.06 -7.57 -11.84
C ALA A 229 -3.16 -6.49 -11.87
N SER A 230 -3.91 -6.33 -10.79
CA SER A 230 -4.95 -5.32 -10.67
C SER A 230 -5.00 -4.79 -9.25
N ARG A 231 -5.41 -3.52 -9.12
CA ARG A 231 -5.38 -2.83 -7.84
C ARG A 231 -6.17 -3.59 -6.78
N VAL A 232 -5.56 -3.78 -5.61
CA VAL A 232 -6.16 -4.49 -4.48
C VAL A 232 -5.78 -3.82 -3.16
N LYS A 233 -6.72 -3.74 -2.21
CA LYS A 233 -6.49 -3.31 -0.83
C LYS A 233 -6.70 -4.49 0.11
N PHE A 234 -5.71 -4.79 0.93
CA PHE A 234 -5.76 -5.81 1.98
C PHE A 234 -6.16 -5.18 3.31
N TYR A 235 -7.09 -5.85 4.00
CA TYR A 235 -7.59 -5.50 5.33
C TYR A 235 -6.98 -6.42 6.41
N GLN A 236 -6.05 -7.28 6.01
CA GLN A 236 -5.40 -8.31 6.81
C GLN A 236 -3.96 -8.48 6.34
N ASP A 237 -3.15 -9.19 7.12
CA ASP A 237 -1.79 -9.53 6.69
C ASP A 237 -1.82 -10.38 5.41
N LEU A 238 -0.96 -10.03 4.44
CA LEU A 238 -0.68 -10.86 3.27
C LEU A 238 0.57 -11.68 3.53
N ILE A 239 0.44 -13.01 3.61
CA ILE A 239 1.56 -13.92 3.83
C ILE A 239 1.86 -14.69 2.56
N ILE A 240 3.05 -14.47 2.01
CA ILE A 240 3.62 -15.29 0.95
C ILE A 240 4.29 -16.49 1.61
N ALA A 241 3.58 -17.61 1.59
CA ALA A 241 4.03 -18.81 2.28
C ALA A 241 5.28 -19.42 1.63
N ALA A 242 6.10 -20.12 2.41
CA ALA A 242 7.32 -20.78 1.95
C ALA A 242 7.11 -21.59 0.66
N GLY A 243 8.03 -21.46 -0.31
CA GLY A 243 7.96 -22.11 -1.62
C GLY A 243 7.07 -21.41 -2.65
N ASN A 244 6.36 -20.34 -2.28
CA ASN A 244 5.58 -19.54 -3.22
C ASN A 244 6.36 -18.33 -3.73
N SER A 245 5.98 -17.88 -4.92
CA SER A 245 6.45 -16.62 -5.48
C SER A 245 5.29 -15.73 -5.92
N VAL A 246 5.27 -14.48 -5.48
CA VAL A 246 4.27 -13.49 -5.90
C VAL A 246 4.94 -12.38 -6.66
N THR A 247 4.36 -12.00 -7.80
CA THR A 247 4.74 -10.80 -8.54
C THR A 247 3.65 -9.75 -8.45
N ILE A 248 4.01 -8.53 -8.07
CA ILE A 248 3.11 -7.37 -8.01
C ILE A 248 3.45 -6.44 -9.18
N THR A 249 2.47 -6.22 -10.06
CA THR A 249 2.61 -5.33 -11.25
C THR A 249 1.64 -4.14 -11.23
N CYS A 250 0.94 -3.96 -10.12
CA CYS A 250 -0.11 -2.97 -9.94
C CYS A 250 0.04 -2.27 -8.57
N ILE A 251 -0.98 -1.50 -8.19
CA ILE A 251 -1.05 -0.90 -6.85
C ILE A 251 -1.61 -1.95 -5.86
N VAL A 252 -0.88 -2.22 -4.79
CA VAL A 252 -1.32 -3.05 -3.66
C VAL A 252 -1.33 -2.18 -2.41
N GLU A 253 -2.47 -2.12 -1.75
CA GLU A 253 -2.70 -1.24 -0.62
C GLU A 253 -2.95 -2.03 0.66
N PHE A 254 -2.58 -1.44 1.81
CA PHE A 254 -2.78 -2.04 3.13
C PHE A 254 -3.45 -1.05 4.08
N VAL A 255 -4.32 -1.57 4.96
CA VAL A 255 -4.77 -0.83 6.15
C VAL A 255 -3.61 -0.65 7.16
N PRO A 256 -3.66 0.35 8.06
CA PRO A 256 -2.54 0.71 8.93
C PRO A 256 -1.92 -0.45 9.73
N GLU A 257 -2.76 -1.38 10.19
CA GLU A 257 -2.37 -2.51 11.02
C GLU A 257 -1.79 -3.69 10.22
N ALA A 258 -2.08 -3.76 8.92
CA ALA A 258 -1.71 -4.88 8.07
C ALA A 258 -0.27 -4.76 7.55
N ARG A 259 0.33 -5.92 7.26
CA ARG A 259 1.68 -6.07 6.66
C ARG A 259 1.71 -7.11 5.56
N LEU A 260 2.79 -7.10 4.80
CA LEU A 260 3.14 -8.14 3.85
C LEU A 260 4.31 -8.95 4.41
N ILE A 261 4.12 -10.24 4.65
CA ILE A 261 5.14 -11.15 5.14
C ILE A 261 5.63 -12.06 4.02
N VAL A 262 6.95 -12.13 3.85
CA VAL A 262 7.65 -13.09 2.99
C VAL A 262 8.33 -14.10 3.90
N GLU A 263 7.78 -15.31 3.97
CA GLU A 263 8.34 -16.39 4.80
C GLU A 263 9.69 -16.90 4.23
N PRO A 264 10.53 -17.59 5.04
CA PRO A 264 11.74 -18.24 4.54
C PRO A 264 11.45 -19.16 3.36
N GLY A 265 12.24 -19.06 2.28
CA GLY A 265 12.02 -19.83 1.05
C GLY A 265 10.90 -19.30 0.15
N ALA A 266 10.27 -18.17 0.49
CA ALA A 266 9.34 -17.46 -0.37
C ALA A 266 10.00 -16.30 -1.13
N ARG A 267 9.36 -15.86 -2.22
CA ARG A 267 9.86 -14.78 -3.08
C ARG A 267 8.78 -13.76 -3.42
N LEU A 268 9.01 -12.50 -3.10
CA LEU A 268 8.21 -11.36 -3.55
C LEU A 268 8.97 -10.58 -4.62
N ILE A 269 8.30 -10.29 -5.74
CA ILE A 269 8.81 -9.43 -6.81
C ILE A 269 7.86 -8.25 -6.95
N ILE A 270 8.36 -7.03 -6.82
CA ILE A 270 7.63 -5.80 -7.13
C ILE A 270 8.17 -5.31 -8.49
N ASP A 271 7.39 -5.57 -9.54
CA ASP A 271 7.75 -5.34 -10.94
C ASP A 271 6.94 -4.18 -11.50
N GLY A 272 7.47 -2.96 -11.37
CA GLY A 272 6.75 -1.72 -11.71
C GLY A 272 5.51 -1.43 -10.87
N GLY A 273 5.16 -2.32 -9.94
CA GLY A 273 4.06 -2.14 -9.00
C GLY A 273 4.37 -1.18 -7.85
N VAL A 274 3.33 -0.82 -7.10
CA VAL A 274 3.41 0.07 -5.93
C VAL A 274 2.79 -0.63 -4.74
N VAL A 275 3.51 -0.76 -3.63
CA VAL A 275 3.01 -1.32 -2.38
C VAL A 275 2.93 -0.22 -1.32
N ARG A 276 1.73 0.11 -0.84
CA ARG A 276 1.52 1.34 -0.07
C ARG A 276 0.41 1.28 0.97
N ALA A 277 0.30 2.33 1.79
CA ALA A 277 -0.90 2.55 2.62
C ALA A 277 -2.14 2.76 1.73
N GLY A 278 -3.32 2.39 2.23
CA GLY A 278 -4.59 2.66 1.56
C GLY A 278 -4.76 4.13 1.18
N GLU A 279 -5.34 4.39 0.02
CA GLU A 279 -5.75 5.74 -0.38
C GLU A 279 -6.60 6.40 0.72
N ASN A 280 -6.27 7.66 1.04
CA ASN A 280 -6.83 8.44 2.16
C ASN A 280 -6.60 7.83 3.55
N SER A 281 -5.62 6.94 3.69
CA SER A 281 -5.27 6.45 5.01
C SER A 281 -4.75 7.60 5.88
N PRO A 282 -5.20 7.70 7.14
CA PRO A 282 -4.66 8.68 8.07
C PRO A 282 -3.27 8.28 8.59
N GLN A 283 -2.82 7.05 8.32
CA GLN A 283 -1.65 6.45 8.94
C GLN A 283 -0.85 5.59 7.95
N ALA A 284 0.45 5.50 8.21
CA ALA A 284 1.31 4.57 7.52
C ALA A 284 0.91 3.12 7.84
N TRP A 285 1.02 2.24 6.83
CA TRP A 285 0.86 0.79 7.04
C TRP A 285 2.11 0.19 7.66
N ARG A 286 2.05 -1.05 8.16
CA ARG A 286 3.19 -1.64 8.84
C ARG A 286 4.38 -1.81 7.87
N GLY A 287 4.17 -2.27 6.66
CA GLY A 287 5.22 -2.46 5.65
C GLY A 287 5.52 -3.92 5.32
N ILE A 288 6.63 -4.17 4.64
CA ILE A 288 7.05 -5.50 4.21
C ILE A 288 7.98 -6.11 5.25
N GLU A 289 7.69 -7.34 5.71
CA GLU A 289 8.60 -8.16 6.50
C GLU A 289 9.15 -9.30 5.65
N VAL A 290 10.47 -9.42 5.60
CA VAL A 290 11.18 -10.48 4.89
C VAL A 290 11.91 -11.31 5.93
N TRP A 291 11.34 -12.47 6.25
CA TRP A 291 11.81 -13.30 7.36
C TRP A 291 12.97 -14.19 6.95
N GLY A 292 13.81 -14.53 7.91
CA GLY A 292 14.97 -15.37 7.67
C GLY A 292 15.39 -16.21 8.86
N ASP A 293 16.46 -16.97 8.68
CA ASP A 293 17.25 -17.56 9.77
C ASP A 293 18.58 -16.81 9.89
N PRO A 294 18.85 -16.13 11.02
CA PRO A 294 20.00 -15.26 11.16
C PRO A 294 21.35 -16.00 11.21
N THR A 295 21.32 -17.33 11.27
CA THR A 295 22.49 -18.21 11.35
C THR A 295 22.79 -18.93 10.04
N GLN A 296 21.87 -18.92 9.08
CA GLN A 296 22.00 -19.67 7.82
C GLN A 296 22.47 -18.79 6.67
N SER A 297 23.08 -19.42 5.67
CA SER A 297 23.57 -18.73 4.48
C SER A 297 22.42 -18.10 3.67
N GLN A 298 22.68 -16.91 3.13
CA GLN A 298 21.87 -16.25 2.10
C GLN A 298 22.24 -16.67 0.66
N ALA A 299 23.10 -17.70 0.50
CA ALA A 299 23.46 -18.20 -0.82
C ALA A 299 22.22 -18.77 -1.53
N ALA A 300 22.08 -18.41 -2.79
CA ALA A 300 21.01 -18.94 -3.61
C ALA A 300 21.23 -20.42 -3.91
N ASN A 301 20.13 -21.15 -4.10
CA ASN A 301 20.19 -22.52 -4.57
C ASN A 301 20.88 -22.55 -5.95
N SER A 302 21.81 -23.49 -6.16
CA SER A 302 22.57 -23.60 -7.41
C SER A 302 21.70 -23.95 -8.63
N GLN A 303 20.52 -24.55 -8.40
CA GLN A 303 19.53 -24.89 -9.43
C GLN A 303 18.47 -23.81 -9.61
N ASP A 304 18.21 -22.98 -8.59
CA ASP A 304 17.28 -21.87 -8.65
C ASP A 304 17.84 -20.65 -7.89
N PRO A 305 18.46 -19.69 -8.62
CA PRO A 305 19.00 -18.46 -8.03
C PRO A 305 17.95 -17.56 -7.35
N GLY A 306 16.66 -17.79 -7.63
CA GLY A 306 15.53 -17.11 -7.01
C GLY A 306 15.08 -17.74 -5.70
N LEU A 307 15.61 -18.91 -5.33
CA LEU A 307 15.26 -19.62 -4.10
C LEU A 307 16.37 -19.47 -3.06
N LEU A 308 16.04 -18.83 -1.94
CA LEU A 308 16.87 -18.77 -0.74
C LEU A 308 16.25 -19.69 0.32
N ALA A 309 16.74 -20.91 0.48
CA ALA A 309 16.04 -21.94 1.27
C ALA A 309 15.73 -21.53 2.72
N SER A 310 16.61 -20.72 3.33
CA SER A 310 16.47 -20.28 4.72
C SER A 310 16.04 -18.82 4.85
N GLN A 311 15.79 -18.11 3.74
CA GLN A 311 15.57 -16.66 3.75
C GLN A 311 14.40 -16.29 2.83
N GLY A 312 13.60 -15.32 3.22
CA GLY A 312 12.69 -14.65 2.31
C GLY A 312 13.50 -13.80 1.33
N LEU A 313 13.00 -13.68 0.10
CA LEU A 313 13.59 -12.82 -0.92
C LEU A 313 12.58 -11.77 -1.39
N LEU A 314 12.95 -10.50 -1.29
CA LEU A 314 12.25 -9.38 -1.91
C LEU A 314 13.09 -8.82 -3.06
N GLU A 315 12.49 -8.64 -4.23
CA GLU A 315 13.13 -8.02 -5.39
C GLU A 315 12.31 -6.83 -5.90
N PHE A 316 13.01 -5.72 -6.13
CA PHE A 316 12.48 -4.56 -6.84
C PHE A 316 13.06 -4.51 -8.25
N ILE A 317 12.19 -4.54 -9.26
CA ILE A 317 12.55 -4.41 -10.67
C ILE A 317 11.62 -3.41 -11.37
N ASN A 318 12.10 -2.85 -12.49
CA ASN A 318 11.33 -1.95 -13.36
C ASN A 318 10.63 -0.81 -12.58
N GLY A 319 11.37 -0.17 -11.65
CA GLY A 319 10.85 0.95 -10.88
C GLY A 319 9.77 0.60 -9.84
N GLY A 320 9.72 -0.65 -9.38
CA GLY A 320 8.84 -1.07 -8.28
C GLY A 320 9.02 -0.21 -7.01
N ARG A 321 7.95 0.02 -6.24
CA ARG A 321 7.89 1.07 -5.21
C ARG A 321 7.30 0.58 -3.89
N VAL A 322 7.77 1.18 -2.79
CA VAL A 322 7.12 1.10 -1.47
C VAL A 322 6.86 2.51 -0.94
N GLU A 323 5.65 2.76 -0.43
CA GLU A 323 5.24 4.09 0.04
C GLU A 323 4.51 4.04 1.39
N ASN A 324 4.67 5.10 2.17
CA ASN A 324 3.87 5.40 3.36
C ASN A 324 3.84 4.25 4.39
N ALA A 325 4.98 3.62 4.67
CA ALA A 325 5.08 2.53 5.66
C ALA A 325 5.76 2.98 6.96
N GLU A 326 5.48 2.31 8.07
CA GLU A 326 6.27 2.48 9.29
C GLU A 326 7.71 1.99 9.06
N ILE A 327 7.87 0.80 8.49
CA ILE A 327 9.15 0.31 7.99
C ILE A 327 8.90 -0.19 6.58
N GLY A 328 9.46 0.46 5.56
CA GLY A 328 9.23 0.08 4.16
C GLY A 328 9.56 -1.40 3.91
N VAL A 329 10.76 -1.80 4.33
CA VAL A 329 11.21 -3.20 4.30
C VAL A 329 11.95 -3.53 5.61
N LEU A 330 11.44 -4.51 6.36
CA LEU A 330 12.10 -5.10 7.51
C LEU A 330 12.67 -6.47 7.13
N LEU A 331 13.99 -6.63 7.15
CA LEU A 331 14.68 -7.91 6.98
C LEU A 331 14.75 -8.61 8.35
N GLY A 332 13.58 -9.00 8.85
CA GLY A 332 13.35 -9.40 10.23
C GLY A 332 11.86 -9.59 10.50
N SER A 333 11.51 -9.82 11.77
CA SER A 333 10.11 -9.90 12.22
C SER A 333 9.86 -8.95 13.38
N ARG A 334 8.75 -8.23 13.32
CA ARG A 334 8.30 -7.37 14.44
C ARG A 334 7.88 -8.18 15.66
N ASP A 335 7.34 -9.36 15.42
CA ASP A 335 6.83 -10.24 16.49
C ASP A 335 7.96 -11.09 17.10
N GLN A 336 9.04 -11.29 16.35
CA GLN A 336 10.22 -12.04 16.78
C GLN A 336 11.53 -11.26 16.50
N PRO A 337 11.73 -10.08 17.10
CA PRO A 337 12.90 -9.24 16.83
C PRO A 337 14.21 -9.98 17.13
N GLY A 338 15.15 -9.94 16.19
CA GLY A 338 16.46 -10.61 16.31
C GLY A 338 16.43 -12.14 16.22
N ILE A 339 15.26 -12.77 16.08
CA ILE A 339 15.12 -14.23 15.86
C ILE A 339 14.94 -14.53 14.38
N SER A 340 14.17 -13.69 13.66
CA SER A 340 13.83 -13.90 12.24
C SER A 340 14.65 -13.03 11.27
N GLY A 341 15.86 -12.63 11.66
CA GLY A 341 16.78 -11.88 10.80
C GLY A 341 17.29 -12.71 9.62
N GLY A 342 17.93 -12.05 8.65
CA GLY A 342 18.56 -12.74 7.50
C GLY A 342 17.75 -12.73 6.20
N GLY A 343 16.56 -12.13 6.17
CA GLY A 343 15.86 -11.83 4.92
C GLY A 343 16.73 -11.05 3.93
N VAL A 344 16.46 -11.18 2.63
CA VAL A 344 17.24 -10.55 1.57
C VAL A 344 16.39 -9.60 0.75
N VAL A 345 16.91 -8.40 0.50
CA VAL A 345 16.34 -7.45 -0.46
C VAL A 345 17.31 -7.23 -1.62
N ARG A 346 16.81 -7.29 -2.86
CA ARG A 346 17.58 -6.93 -4.06
C ARG A 346 16.85 -5.85 -4.84
N ALA A 347 17.40 -4.65 -4.81
CA ALA A 347 16.92 -3.51 -5.57
C ALA A 347 17.78 -3.33 -6.83
N TYR A 348 17.16 -3.54 -7.99
CA TYR A 348 17.82 -3.42 -9.30
C TYR A 348 17.48 -2.10 -9.99
N GLY A 349 17.60 -0.99 -9.26
CA GLY A 349 17.40 0.33 -9.84
C GLY A 349 18.49 0.70 -10.84
N THR A 350 18.20 1.70 -11.67
CA THR A 350 19.18 2.32 -12.58
C THR A 350 19.23 3.83 -12.34
N ASN A 351 20.23 4.50 -12.92
CA ASN A 351 20.31 5.97 -12.83
C ASN A 351 19.08 6.69 -13.40
N ASN A 352 18.42 6.10 -14.40
CA ASN A 352 17.27 6.72 -15.07
C ASN A 352 15.93 6.21 -14.51
N GLU A 353 15.96 5.12 -13.77
CA GLU A 353 14.80 4.47 -13.17
C GLU A 353 15.21 3.94 -11.79
N PRO A 354 15.36 4.85 -10.80
CA PRO A 354 15.67 4.45 -9.44
C PRO A 354 14.47 3.73 -8.80
N ILE A 355 14.75 2.95 -7.75
CA ILE A 355 13.73 2.29 -6.91
C ILE A 355 13.28 3.28 -5.83
N PRO A 356 12.02 3.74 -5.81
CA PRO A 356 11.54 4.66 -4.78
C PRO A 356 11.09 3.93 -3.52
N ILE A 357 11.57 4.40 -2.37
CA ILE A 357 11.07 4.07 -1.03
C ILE A 357 10.68 5.39 -0.37
N THR A 358 9.39 5.71 -0.42
CA THR A 358 8.91 7.08 -0.15
C THR A 358 8.07 7.13 1.12
N ASN A 359 8.23 8.21 1.89
CA ASN A 359 7.43 8.55 3.06
C ASN A 359 7.37 7.47 4.15
N CYS A 360 8.37 6.60 4.19
CA CYS A 360 8.50 5.63 5.27
C CYS A 360 9.08 6.30 6.54
N ILE A 361 8.71 5.83 7.73
CA ILE A 361 9.37 6.26 8.98
C ILE A 361 10.78 5.68 9.05
N THR A 362 10.92 4.40 8.71
CA THR A 362 12.18 3.77 8.38
C THR A 362 12.11 3.19 6.98
N GLY A 363 13.07 3.46 6.10
CA GLY A 363 13.03 2.95 4.73
C GLY A 363 13.29 1.45 4.68
N ILE A 364 14.51 1.03 4.99
CA ILE A 364 14.91 -0.38 5.12
C ILE A 364 15.54 -0.60 6.50
N GLN A 365 15.06 -1.61 7.24
CA GLN A 365 15.66 -2.05 8.48
C GLN A 365 16.21 -3.47 8.34
N PHE A 366 17.44 -3.68 8.77
CA PHE A 366 18.03 -5.00 8.96
C PHE A 366 18.11 -5.34 10.45
N ASP A 367 17.50 -6.47 10.81
CA ASP A 367 17.72 -7.12 12.09
C ASP A 367 19.03 -7.95 12.07
N PRO A 368 19.57 -8.33 13.24
CA PRO A 368 20.84 -9.06 13.36
C PRO A 368 20.97 -10.24 12.41
N TYR A 369 22.12 -10.31 11.72
CA TYR A 369 22.46 -11.38 10.78
C TYR A 369 23.96 -11.69 10.84
N GLY A 370 24.31 -12.90 11.31
CA GLY A 370 25.68 -13.28 11.61
C GLY A 370 26.60 -13.48 10.38
N PRO A 371 26.14 -14.16 9.32
CA PRO A 371 26.90 -14.32 8.07
C PRO A 371 26.99 -13.03 7.23
N SER A 372 27.72 -13.09 6.12
CA SER A 372 27.85 -11.97 5.17
C SER A 372 26.52 -11.71 4.45
N ASN A 373 26.09 -10.45 4.45
CA ASN A 373 24.86 -10.03 3.79
C ASN A 373 24.96 -10.14 2.26
N ALA A 374 23.87 -10.56 1.62
CA ALA A 374 23.73 -10.74 0.18
C ALA A 374 22.67 -9.80 -0.43
N SER A 375 22.23 -8.79 0.31
CA SER A 375 21.30 -7.78 -0.19
C SER A 375 22.00 -6.86 -1.19
N ILE A 376 21.22 -6.33 -2.13
CA ILE A 376 21.70 -5.42 -3.17
C ILE A 376 20.91 -4.13 -3.04
N LEU A 377 21.59 -3.04 -2.66
CA LEU A 377 20.99 -1.71 -2.53
C LEU A 377 21.62 -0.77 -3.55
N ARG A 378 20.99 -0.65 -4.73
CA ARG A 378 21.50 0.13 -5.86
C ARG A 378 20.44 1.06 -6.40
N HIS A 379 20.80 2.32 -6.61
CA HIS A 379 19.91 3.33 -7.20
C HIS A 379 18.53 3.35 -6.53
N ILE A 380 18.52 3.35 -5.20
CA ILE A 380 17.30 3.55 -4.42
C ILE A 380 17.18 5.03 -4.11
N GLU A 381 15.98 5.57 -4.28
CA GLU A 381 15.62 6.92 -3.89
C GLU A 381 14.75 6.87 -2.64
N PHE A 382 15.36 7.25 -1.51
CA PHE A 382 14.69 7.38 -0.24
C PHE A 382 14.27 8.83 -0.03
N THR A 383 12.96 9.06 0.03
CA THR A 383 12.41 10.41 0.15
C THR A 383 11.39 10.49 1.26
N ARG A 384 11.43 11.56 2.05
CA ARG A 384 10.36 11.93 2.97
C ARG A 384 9.93 13.36 2.73
N ASN A 385 8.65 13.60 2.48
CA ASN A 385 8.10 14.91 2.12
C ASN A 385 6.83 15.24 2.95
N GLU A 386 6.19 16.37 2.63
CA GLU A 386 5.00 16.88 3.31
C GLU A 386 3.78 15.93 3.30
N GLU A 387 3.74 14.96 2.37
CA GLU A 387 2.67 13.97 2.26
C GLU A 387 2.88 12.77 3.20
N ALA A 388 3.96 12.74 3.97
CA ALA A 388 4.29 11.60 4.81
C ALA A 388 3.28 11.37 5.93
N LEU A 389 2.72 10.16 5.97
CA LEU A 389 1.79 9.73 7.01
C LEU A 389 2.52 9.44 8.34
N PRO A 390 1.86 9.68 9.49
CA PRO A 390 2.35 9.20 10.79
C PRO A 390 2.15 7.68 10.91
N GLY A 391 2.99 7.01 11.69
CA GLY A 391 2.77 5.60 12.06
C GLY A 391 1.69 5.45 13.14
N LEU A 392 1.37 4.21 13.53
CA LEU A 392 0.42 3.92 14.62
C LEU A 392 0.88 4.55 15.95
N ALA A 393 2.19 4.61 16.17
CA ALA A 393 2.81 5.29 17.32
C ALA A 393 3.24 6.75 17.02
N GLY A 394 2.81 7.31 15.89
CA GLY A 394 3.34 8.55 15.33
C GLY A 394 4.77 8.40 14.81
N GLY A 395 5.37 9.51 14.36
CA GLY A 395 6.81 9.56 14.07
C GLY A 395 7.20 10.48 12.91
N TYR A 396 8.37 11.11 13.06
CA TYR A 396 9.12 11.70 11.96
C TYR A 396 10.02 10.65 11.31
N LEU A 397 10.81 11.03 10.30
CA LEU A 397 11.87 10.15 9.80
C LEU A 397 12.74 9.68 10.98
N LYS A 398 12.94 8.37 11.07
CA LYS A 398 13.97 7.81 11.93
C LYS A 398 15.23 7.60 11.11
N ASP A 399 15.17 6.68 10.15
CA ASP A 399 16.32 6.24 9.37
C ASP A 399 15.88 5.83 7.98
N HIS A 400 16.52 6.30 6.91
CA HIS A 400 16.25 5.71 5.60
C HIS A 400 16.79 4.29 5.50
N ILE A 401 17.97 4.02 6.05
CA ILE A 401 18.49 2.67 6.29
C ILE A 401 18.91 2.53 7.75
N LEU A 402 18.42 1.51 8.41
CA LEU A 402 18.86 1.08 9.73
C LEU A 402 19.44 -0.33 9.64
N ALA A 403 20.72 -0.51 10.02
CA ALA A 403 21.36 -1.82 10.05
C ALA A 403 21.88 -2.14 11.46
N ARG A 404 21.51 -3.31 12.00
CA ARG A 404 21.97 -3.78 13.31
C ARG A 404 22.65 -5.12 13.16
N GLU A 405 23.91 -5.20 13.60
CA GLU A 405 24.69 -6.45 13.60
C GLU A 405 24.69 -7.17 12.23
N VAL A 406 24.90 -6.42 11.15
CA VAL A 406 24.98 -6.94 9.78
C VAL A 406 26.38 -6.76 9.21
N LYS A 407 26.88 -7.75 8.48
CA LYS A 407 28.19 -7.70 7.83
C LYS A 407 28.07 -7.50 6.33
N ASP A 408 29.01 -6.77 5.76
CA ASP A 408 29.25 -6.61 4.33
C ASP A 408 28.09 -5.93 3.58
N LEU A 409 27.37 -5.01 4.24
CA LEU A 409 26.31 -4.25 3.59
C LEU A 409 26.90 -3.24 2.59
N VAL A 410 26.45 -3.27 1.33
CA VAL A 410 26.91 -2.34 0.30
C VAL A 410 25.74 -1.50 -0.22
N VAL A 411 25.91 -0.18 -0.17
CA VAL A 411 24.95 0.82 -0.64
C VAL A 411 25.57 1.62 -1.78
N GLU A 412 25.00 1.54 -2.98
CA GLU A 412 25.60 2.12 -4.18
C GLU A 412 24.66 3.08 -4.92
N ALA A 413 25.10 4.32 -5.13
CA ALA A 413 24.39 5.33 -5.91
C ALA A 413 22.94 5.58 -5.45
N CYS A 414 22.69 5.53 -4.14
CA CYS A 414 21.38 5.79 -3.54
C CYS A 414 21.22 7.25 -3.12
N GLN A 415 19.98 7.75 -3.13
CA GLN A 415 19.64 9.11 -2.71
C GLN A 415 18.83 9.07 -1.43
N PHE A 416 19.08 10.02 -0.54
CA PHE A 416 18.49 10.09 0.80
C PHE A 416 18.09 11.53 1.10
N SER A 417 16.80 11.80 1.23
CA SER A 417 16.27 13.14 1.43
C SER A 417 15.20 13.21 2.52
N ASN A 418 15.16 14.32 3.24
CA ASN A 418 14.04 14.68 4.09
C ASN A 418 13.62 16.12 3.79
N ASP A 419 12.68 16.25 2.86
CA ASP A 419 12.21 17.51 2.31
C ASP A 419 10.95 18.03 3.03
N GLN A 420 10.61 17.47 4.19
CA GLN A 420 9.48 17.96 4.97
C GLN A 420 9.70 19.44 5.36
N PRO A 421 8.70 20.31 5.18
CA PRO A 421 8.86 21.72 5.50
C PRO A 421 8.91 21.95 7.02
N GLY A 422 9.70 22.92 7.45
CA GLY A 422 9.68 23.41 8.83
C GLY A 422 10.33 22.49 9.86
N LEU A 423 11.15 21.51 9.46
CA LEU A 423 11.94 20.72 10.39
C LEU A 423 13.01 21.61 11.06
N THR A 424 13.03 21.63 12.39
CA THR A 424 13.93 22.50 13.16
C THR A 424 14.77 21.74 14.19
N THR A 425 14.51 20.46 14.41
CA THR A 425 15.21 19.65 15.41
C THR A 425 15.80 18.37 14.81
N ALA A 426 16.90 17.88 15.41
CA ALA A 426 17.59 16.66 14.99
C ALA A 426 16.65 15.44 14.92
N ILE A 427 15.78 15.28 15.91
CA ILE A 427 14.85 14.14 16.02
C ILE A 427 13.82 14.14 14.88
N GLN A 428 13.52 15.31 14.29
CA GLN A 428 12.58 15.42 13.18
C GLN A 428 13.21 15.13 11.82
N GLN A 429 14.52 15.37 11.68
CA GLN A 429 15.23 15.22 10.42
C GLN A 429 15.64 13.79 10.10
N GLY A 430 15.87 12.94 11.12
CA GLY A 430 16.27 11.55 10.94
C GLY A 430 17.61 11.37 10.24
N ASP A 431 18.06 10.13 10.10
CA ASP A 431 19.36 9.80 9.54
C ASP A 431 19.22 9.13 8.15
N GLY A 432 20.17 9.37 7.25
CA GLY A 432 20.21 8.68 5.96
C GLY A 432 20.55 7.21 6.13
N ILE A 433 21.64 6.93 6.85
CA ILE A 433 22.03 5.58 7.22
C ILE A 433 22.44 5.57 8.68
N HIS A 434 21.80 4.73 9.50
CA HIS A 434 22.20 4.41 10.87
C HIS A 434 22.67 2.95 10.94
N THR A 435 23.91 2.73 11.38
CA THR A 435 24.43 1.40 11.69
C THR A 435 24.74 1.23 13.17
N ALA A 436 24.36 0.08 13.75
CA ALA A 436 24.76 -0.39 15.07
C ALA A 436 25.55 -1.71 14.92
N SER A 437 26.82 -1.75 15.32
CA SER A 437 27.70 -2.94 15.22
C SER A 437 27.69 -3.62 13.85
N SER A 438 27.61 -2.85 12.76
CA SER A 438 27.52 -3.38 11.39
C SER A 438 28.71 -2.94 10.53
N SER A 439 29.09 -3.74 9.53
CA SER A 439 30.05 -3.32 8.51
C SER A 439 29.37 -2.85 7.23
N ILE A 440 29.75 -1.68 6.73
CA ILE A 440 29.09 -1.03 5.59
C ILE A 440 30.06 -0.36 4.63
N VAL A 441 29.75 -0.44 3.33
CA VAL A 441 30.37 0.35 2.28
C VAL A 441 29.31 1.18 1.56
N VAL A 442 29.41 2.50 1.67
CA VAL A 442 28.63 3.47 0.90
C VAL A 442 29.51 3.99 -0.23
N ARG A 443 29.08 3.82 -1.48
CA ARG A 443 29.89 4.28 -2.63
C ARG A 443 29.08 4.74 -3.82
N SER A 444 29.73 5.47 -4.71
CA SER A 444 29.21 5.77 -6.05
C SER A 444 29.17 4.53 -6.96
N ARG A 445 28.34 4.57 -8.00
CA ARG A 445 28.29 3.57 -9.07
C ARG A 445 28.31 4.24 -10.44
N CYS A 446 28.90 3.60 -11.44
CA CYS A 446 28.85 4.11 -12.80
C CYS A 446 27.41 4.08 -13.34
N ALA A 447 26.99 5.13 -14.07
CA ALA A 447 25.63 5.25 -14.61
C ALA A 447 25.24 4.12 -15.57
N ASN A 448 26.24 3.47 -16.18
CA ASN A 448 26.06 2.28 -17.03
C ASN A 448 25.88 0.97 -16.23
N GLY A 449 25.91 1.02 -14.91
CA GLY A 449 25.82 -0.15 -14.02
C GLY A 449 27.05 -1.06 -14.04
N GLY A 450 28.11 -0.72 -14.76
CA GLY A 450 29.33 -1.53 -14.90
C GLY A 450 30.35 -1.31 -13.78
N ALA A 451 31.34 -2.21 -13.71
CA ALA A 451 32.48 -2.09 -12.77
C ALA A 451 33.46 -0.97 -13.15
N SER A 452 33.46 -0.54 -14.42
CA SER A 452 34.20 0.62 -14.90
C SER A 452 33.27 1.55 -15.66
N CYS A 453 33.46 2.85 -15.46
CA CYS A 453 32.56 3.85 -16.02
C CYS A 453 32.82 4.06 -17.52
N GLY A 454 34.03 3.83 -18.02
CA GLY A 454 34.39 4.23 -19.38
C GLY A 454 34.11 5.72 -19.59
N ASN A 455 33.16 6.04 -20.48
CA ASN A 455 32.67 7.41 -20.72
C ASN A 455 31.41 7.77 -19.90
N ALA A 456 30.81 6.82 -19.19
CA ALA A 456 29.65 7.07 -18.36
C ALA A 456 30.03 7.92 -17.14
N ALA A 457 29.10 8.77 -16.69
CA ALA A 457 29.28 9.52 -15.47
C ALA A 457 29.26 8.59 -14.25
N LEU A 458 29.96 9.01 -13.21
CA LEU A 458 29.86 8.41 -11.90
C LEU A 458 28.64 8.98 -11.18
N VAL A 459 27.79 8.10 -10.64
CA VAL A 459 26.59 8.46 -9.89
C VAL A 459 26.89 8.28 -8.40
N PRO A 460 26.98 9.37 -7.62
CA PRO A 460 27.28 9.30 -6.20
C PRO A 460 26.05 8.86 -5.39
N SER A 461 26.29 8.32 -4.19
CA SER A 461 25.24 8.32 -3.17
C SER A 461 25.09 9.73 -2.61
N ARG A 462 23.86 10.24 -2.48
CA ARG A 462 23.57 11.63 -2.10
C ARG A 462 22.71 11.70 -0.85
N PHE A 463 23.07 12.59 0.08
CA PHE A 463 22.40 12.79 1.37
C PHE A 463 22.01 14.25 1.54
N THR A 464 20.72 14.55 1.72
CA THR A 464 20.19 15.92 1.76
C THR A 464 19.21 16.17 2.90
N GLN A 465 19.42 17.26 3.64
CA GLN A 465 18.51 17.77 4.68
C GLN A 465 18.29 16.83 5.90
N LEU A 466 19.25 15.96 6.18
CA LEU A 466 19.16 14.97 7.27
C LEU A 466 19.82 15.47 8.57
N ASN A 467 19.51 14.83 9.69
CA ASN A 467 20.26 15.00 10.93
C ASN A 467 21.68 14.44 10.78
N ASN A 468 21.81 13.18 10.39
CA ASN A 468 23.06 12.60 9.93
C ASN A 468 22.92 12.07 8.49
N GLY A 469 23.89 12.32 7.62
CA GLY A 469 23.98 11.59 6.36
C GLY A 469 24.28 10.10 6.63
N VAL A 470 25.38 9.83 7.34
CA VAL A 470 25.76 8.50 7.82
C VAL A 470 26.10 8.57 9.31
N TYR A 471 25.43 7.77 10.13
CA TYR A 471 25.62 7.65 11.57
C TYR A 471 26.00 6.20 11.92
N MET A 472 27.19 6.02 12.49
CA MET A 472 27.73 4.71 12.86
C MET A 472 28.03 4.64 14.35
N GLU A 473 27.59 3.57 15.00
CA GLU A 473 27.96 3.28 16.38
C GLU A 473 28.21 1.80 16.63
N ALA A 474 29.09 1.52 17.58
CA ALA A 474 29.33 0.19 18.12
C ALA A 474 29.62 0.31 19.63
N PRO A 475 29.43 -0.75 20.42
CA PRO A 475 30.01 -0.83 21.76
C PRO A 475 31.52 -0.60 21.75
N ALA A 476 32.11 -0.19 22.87
CA ALA A 476 33.56 0.02 22.95
C ALA A 476 34.37 -1.28 22.74
N GLU A 477 33.73 -2.42 22.99
CA GLU A 477 34.32 -3.75 22.96
C GLU A 477 34.19 -4.46 21.60
N GLU A 478 33.38 -3.91 20.69
CA GLU A 478 33.12 -4.50 19.36
C GLU A 478 33.67 -3.59 18.27
N ALA A 479 34.50 -4.14 17.39
CA ALA A 479 34.97 -3.39 16.23
C ALA A 479 33.94 -3.49 15.11
N ALA A 480 33.56 -2.35 14.55
CA ALA A 480 32.81 -2.28 13.31
C ALA A 480 33.56 -1.44 12.28
N GLU A 481 33.29 -1.67 11.00
CA GLU A 481 34.04 -1.09 9.89
C GLU A 481 33.12 -0.33 8.94
N GLY A 482 33.57 0.83 8.46
CA GLY A 482 32.80 1.68 7.56
C GLY A 482 33.66 2.26 6.46
N SER A 483 33.12 2.33 5.25
CA SER A 483 33.71 3.09 4.15
C SER A 483 32.66 3.98 3.49
N VAL A 484 32.93 5.28 3.40
CA VAL A 484 32.08 6.25 2.70
C VAL A 484 32.91 6.88 1.59
N LEU A 485 32.58 6.53 0.35
CA LEU A 485 33.41 6.80 -0.83
C LEU A 485 32.63 7.57 -1.88
N LEU A 486 33.20 8.67 -2.38
CA LEU A 486 32.68 9.38 -3.55
C LEU A 486 31.18 9.73 -3.40
N ALA A 487 30.76 10.10 -2.19
CA ALA A 487 29.39 10.46 -1.84
C ALA A 487 29.23 12.00 -1.78
N GLU A 488 28.00 12.47 -1.92
CA GLU A 488 27.65 13.89 -1.86
C GLU A 488 26.74 14.15 -0.66
N PHE A 489 27.09 15.17 0.12
CA PHE A 489 26.33 15.59 1.28
C PHE A 489 25.96 17.06 1.16
N GLU A 490 24.68 17.37 1.29
CA GLU A 490 24.16 18.73 1.15
C GLU A 490 23.19 19.07 2.28
N ASN A 491 23.46 20.13 3.02
CA ASN A 491 22.54 20.66 4.04
C ASN A 491 22.11 19.65 5.12
N ASN A 492 22.93 18.64 5.39
CA ASN A 492 22.76 17.80 6.57
C ASN A 492 23.31 18.53 7.80
N ARG A 493 22.71 18.29 8.98
CA ARG A 493 23.24 18.81 10.24
C ARG A 493 24.63 18.23 10.53
N THR A 494 24.78 16.93 10.32
CA THR A 494 26.04 16.18 10.38
C THR A 494 26.17 15.32 9.12
N ASN A 495 27.31 15.33 8.45
CA ASN A 495 27.46 14.54 7.22
C ASN A 495 27.79 13.08 7.53
N VAL A 496 28.88 12.84 8.25
CA VAL A 496 29.31 11.51 8.69
C VAL A 496 29.68 11.58 10.18
N PHE A 497 29.13 10.67 10.98
CA PHE A 497 29.38 10.55 12.40
C PHE A 497 29.69 9.11 12.78
N ALA A 498 30.72 8.91 13.60
CA ALA A 498 31.10 7.61 14.13
C ALA A 498 31.32 7.69 15.65
N ARG A 499 30.81 6.70 16.39
CA ARG A 499 30.90 6.62 17.85
C ARG A 499 31.58 5.33 18.31
N ASN A 500 32.51 5.48 19.25
CA ASN A 500 33.28 4.41 19.89
C ASN A 500 34.24 3.69 18.92
N ASN A 501 34.15 2.36 18.83
CA ASN A 501 35.14 1.52 18.17
C ASN A 501 34.75 1.24 16.70
N ILE A 502 34.77 2.29 15.89
CA ILE A 502 34.53 2.21 14.45
C ILE A 502 35.82 2.49 13.70
N ASP A 503 36.24 1.56 12.83
CA ASP A 503 37.26 1.82 11.81
C ASP A 503 36.58 2.41 10.57
N LEU A 504 36.60 3.74 10.43
CA LEU A 504 35.88 4.47 9.40
C LEU A 504 36.84 5.12 8.41
N PHE A 505 36.69 4.76 7.14
CA PHE A 505 37.33 5.45 6.01
C PHE A 505 36.34 6.36 5.29
N VAL A 506 36.71 7.63 5.08
CA VAL A 506 35.93 8.59 4.27
C VAL A 506 36.83 9.15 3.17
N GLY A 507 36.47 8.93 1.90
CA GLY A 507 37.33 9.25 0.77
C GLY A 507 36.58 9.86 -0.41
N GLY A 508 37.11 10.93 -1.01
CA GLY A 508 36.58 11.51 -2.25
C GLY A 508 35.16 12.08 -2.17
N CYS A 509 34.64 12.35 -0.98
CA CYS A 509 33.29 12.87 -0.77
C CYS A 509 33.21 14.39 -0.96
N GLN A 510 32.04 14.90 -1.34
CA GLN A 510 31.73 16.32 -1.41
C GLN A 510 30.80 16.73 -0.26
N PHE A 511 31.09 17.87 0.36
CA PHE A 511 30.35 18.38 1.51
C PHE A 511 29.95 19.83 1.27
N ASN A 512 28.66 20.09 1.10
CA ASN A 512 28.08 21.40 0.87
C ASN A 512 27.09 21.74 2.01
N SER A 513 27.10 22.98 2.49
CA SER A 513 26.12 23.46 3.48
C SER A 513 25.84 24.93 3.31
N THR A 514 24.55 25.29 3.33
CA THR A 514 24.04 26.66 3.47
C THR A 514 23.48 26.92 4.87
N LEU A 515 23.58 25.96 5.80
CA LEU A 515 23.09 26.09 7.17
C LEU A 515 24.00 27.05 7.96
N THR A 516 23.41 28.06 8.60
CA THR A 516 24.13 29.09 9.38
C THR A 516 24.31 28.75 10.86
N ASP A 517 23.89 27.56 11.30
CA ASP A 517 24.01 27.09 12.69
C ASP A 517 25.43 26.51 12.94
N PRO A 518 26.14 26.78 14.06
CA PRO A 518 27.55 26.38 14.26
C PRO A 518 27.79 24.87 14.44
N VAL A 519 26.79 24.03 14.16
CA VAL A 519 26.79 22.58 14.47
C VAL A 519 27.03 21.72 13.22
N THR A 520 27.36 22.29 12.05
CA THR A 520 27.95 21.48 10.96
C THR A 520 29.35 21.03 11.37
N ARG A 521 29.46 19.86 11.97
CA ARG A 521 30.73 19.26 12.39
C ARG A 521 30.82 17.84 11.82
N SER A 522 31.86 17.53 11.06
CA SER A 522 32.36 16.16 10.99
C SER A 522 33.06 15.86 12.33
N GLN A 523 32.32 15.40 13.34
CA GLN A 523 32.94 14.98 14.60
C GLN A 523 33.38 13.52 14.50
N MET A 524 34.69 13.30 14.33
CA MET A 524 35.32 12.01 14.56
C MET A 524 36.13 12.07 15.85
N ARG A 525 35.79 11.24 16.84
CA ARG A 525 36.62 11.01 18.03
C ARG A 525 37.34 9.66 17.91
N ASN A 526 38.32 9.56 17.00
CA ASN A 526 39.61 8.86 17.14
C ASN A 526 40.24 8.49 15.78
N ARG A 527 41.59 8.45 15.80
CA ARG A 527 42.58 8.14 14.74
C ARG A 527 42.19 8.49 13.30
N TYR A 528 42.49 9.72 12.90
CA TYR A 528 42.54 10.11 11.50
C TYR A 528 43.98 10.28 11.00
N THR A 529 44.20 9.92 9.73
CA THR A 529 45.25 10.52 8.89
C THR A 529 44.52 11.39 7.87
N GLU A 530 44.39 12.70 8.13
CA GLU A 530 43.80 13.63 7.17
C GLU A 530 44.83 13.88 6.04
N TYR A 531 44.43 13.69 4.78
CA TYR A 531 45.06 14.39 3.68
C TYR A 531 44.17 15.59 3.32
N PRO A 532 44.58 16.83 3.64
CA PRO A 532 43.79 18.00 3.29
C PRO A 532 43.90 18.25 1.79
N PHE A 533 42.77 18.36 1.09
CA PHE A 533 42.74 19.09 -0.18
C PHE A 533 41.84 20.30 -0.07
N ALA A 534 42.50 21.45 -0.08
CA ALA A 534 41.90 22.75 -0.30
C ALA A 534 41.22 22.79 -1.68
N THR A 535 40.11 23.51 -1.72
CA THR A 535 39.38 23.97 -2.90
C THR A 535 40.31 24.35 -4.06
N ARG A 536 40.32 23.56 -5.14
CA ARG A 536 40.69 24.04 -6.48
C ARG A 536 39.87 23.38 -7.58
N SER A 537 39.38 24.25 -8.46
CA SER A 537 38.69 23.98 -9.72
C SER A 537 39.44 23.00 -10.63
N ALA A 538 38.65 22.20 -11.34
CA ALA A 538 38.94 21.45 -12.57
C ALA A 538 40.38 21.55 -13.13
N ALA A 539 41.18 20.50 -12.87
CA ALA A 539 42.20 20.00 -13.80
C ALA A 539 42.60 18.57 -13.39
N THR A 540 42.45 17.64 -14.33
CA THR A 540 43.10 16.33 -14.48
C THR A 540 43.98 15.83 -13.32
N LEU A 541 43.54 14.78 -12.63
CA LEU A 541 44.36 14.01 -11.68
C LEU A 541 45.03 12.80 -12.38
N PRO A 542 46.33 12.52 -12.13
CA PRO A 542 47.03 11.35 -12.67
C PRO A 542 46.72 10.06 -11.87
N GLY A 543 46.79 8.94 -12.58
CA GLY A 543 46.36 7.61 -12.13
C GLY A 543 47.01 7.07 -10.86
N TRP A 544 46.14 6.66 -9.94
CA TRP A 544 46.43 5.82 -8.76
C TRP A 544 45.36 4.72 -8.59
N TYR A 545 44.77 4.25 -9.69
CA TYR A 545 43.57 3.40 -9.68
C TYR A 545 43.82 1.93 -10.07
N ASP A 546 44.95 1.34 -9.66
CA ASP A 546 45.32 -0.03 -10.09
C ASP A 546 45.63 -1.03 -8.97
N GLN A 547 45.31 -0.75 -7.70
CA GLN A 547 45.58 -1.70 -6.61
C GLN A 547 44.48 -1.82 -5.56
N LEU A 548 43.23 -2.09 -5.98
CA LEU A 548 42.24 -2.81 -5.16
C LEU A 548 41.37 -3.62 -6.14
N ARG A 549 41.75 -4.88 -6.37
CA ARG A 549 40.97 -5.90 -7.09
C ARG A 549 40.06 -6.65 -6.15
#